data_AF-A0A7S9GQ13-F1
#
_entry.id   AF-A0A7S9GQ13-F1
#
_cell.length_a   1.000
_cell.length_b   1.000
_cell.length_c   1.000
_cell.angle_alpha   90.00
_cell.angle_beta   90.00
_cell.angle_gamma   90.00
#
_symmetry.space_group_name_H-M   'P 1'
#
loop_
_entity.id
_entity.type
_entity.pdbx_description
1 polymer ?
#
loop_
_entity_poly.entity_id
_entity_poly.type
_entity_poly.pdbx_seq_one_letter_code
_entity_poly.pdbx_strand_id
1 'polypeptide(L)' 'MALHQINGVKIHTSFDYPPIPVRSFDWSAVTDDYDCDCDQDGFFSTHPVGHGATEQDAIADLLDQIEEAA' A
#
# COMPACT_ATOMS: atom_id res chain seq x y z
N MET A 1 -0.26 -6.55 10.67
CA MET A 1 0.18 -6.73 9.27
C MET A 1 -0.27 -8.10 8.82
N ALA A 2 -1.04 -8.17 7.74
CA ALA A 2 -1.38 -9.41 7.05
C ALA A 2 -0.69 -9.43 5.69
N LEU A 3 -0.35 -10.63 5.20
CA LEU A 3 0.31 -10.82 3.91
C LEU A 3 -0.65 -11.57 2.98
N HIS A 4 -0.89 -10.97 1.82
CA HIS A 4 -1.71 -11.51 0.75
C HIS A 4 -0.83 -11.75 -0.48
N GLN A 5 -1.08 -12.82 -1.21
CA GLN A 5 -0.39 -13.11 -2.46
C GLN A 5 -1.41 -13.16 -3.60
N ILE A 6 -1.42 -12.14 -4.45
CA ILE A 6 -2.41 -11.95 -5.52
C ILE A 6 -1.63 -11.85 -6.85
N ASN A 7 -1.92 -12.72 -7.81
CA ASN A 7 -1.26 -12.74 -9.13
C ASN A 7 0.28 -12.80 -9.11
N GLY A 8 0.88 -13.33 -8.03
CA GLY A 8 2.34 -13.37 -7.85
C GLY A 8 2.92 -12.12 -7.19
N VAL A 9 2.12 -11.07 -7.00
CA VAL A 9 2.47 -9.88 -6.20
C VAL A 9 2.16 -10.19 -4.75
N LYS A 10 3.14 -9.97 -3.88
CA LYS A 10 2.95 -10.05 -2.43
C LYS A 10 2.55 -8.66 -1.93
N ILE A 11 1.41 -8.59 -1.25
CA ILE A 11 0.84 -7.37 -0.72
C ILE A 11 0.80 -7.49 0.81
N HIS A 12 1.39 -6.52 1.48
CA HIS A 12 1.35 -6.36 2.92
C HIS A 12 0.30 -5.33 3.27
N THR A 13 -0.67 -5.71 4.09
CA THR A 13 -1.69 -4.81 4.62
C THR A 13 -1.42 -4.50 6.09
N SER A 14 -1.49 -3.24 6.48
CA SER A 14 -1.41 -2.78 7.86
C SER A 14 -2.66 -2.02 8.25
N PHE A 15 -3.17 -2.31 9.45
CA PHE A 15 -4.18 -1.48 10.07
C PHE A 15 -3.46 -0.40 10.87
N ASP A 16 -3.33 0.77 10.27
CA ASP A 16 -2.72 1.94 10.89
C ASP A 16 -3.85 2.85 11.34
N TYR A 17 -3.90 3.17 12.63
CA TYR A 17 -4.91 4.05 13.19
C TYR A 17 -4.31 5.44 13.49
N PRO A 18 -4.08 6.28 12.47
CA PRO A 18 -3.58 7.62 12.69
C PRO A 18 -4.59 8.44 13.50
N PRO A 19 -4.13 9.42 14.31
CA PRO A 19 -5.00 10.29 15.10
C PRO A 19 -5.69 11.34 14.20
N ILE A 20 -6.33 10.89 13.14
CA ILE A 20 -7.13 11.69 12.21
C ILE A 20 -8.61 11.35 12.40
N PRO A 21 -9.53 12.31 12.26
CA PRO A 21 -10.97 12.04 12.33
C PRO A 21 -11.48 11.15 11.18
N VAL A 22 -10.73 11.07 10.08
CA VAL A 22 -11.12 10.39 8.85
C VAL A 22 -10.67 8.94 8.90
N ARG A 23 -11.62 8.05 9.16
CA ARG A 23 -11.40 6.59 9.23
C ARG A 23 -11.31 5.89 7.88
N SER A 24 -11.30 6.65 6.79
CA SER A 24 -11.19 6.15 5.42
C SER A 24 -9.77 5.74 5.04
N PHE A 25 -8.79 5.95 5.94
CA PHE A 25 -7.38 5.64 5.76
C PHE A 25 -6.84 4.77 6.90
N ASP A 26 -7.73 4.03 7.58
CA ASP A 26 -7.35 3.16 8.69
C ASP A 26 -6.59 1.90 8.20
N TRP A 27 -6.63 1.62 6.89
CA TRP A 27 -5.88 0.53 6.27
C TRP A 27 -4.94 1.07 5.19
N SER A 28 -3.74 0.49 5.17
CA SER A 28 -2.74 0.71 4.13
C SER A 28 -2.33 -0.63 3.52
N ALA A 29 -2.14 -0.65 2.21
CA ALA A 29 -1.66 -1.80 1.45
C ALA A 29 -0.42 -1.39 0.65
N VAL A 30 0.66 -2.15 0.80
CA VAL A 30 1.93 -1.95 0.08
C VAL A 30 2.40 -3.25 -0.53
N THR A 31 3.19 -3.19 -1.59
CA THR A 31 3.79 -4.38 -2.18
C THR A 31 5.09 -4.78 -1.48
N ASP A 32 5.57 -6.02 -1.67
CA ASP A 32 6.83 -6.52 -1.08
C ASP A 32 8.08 -5.85 -1.68
N ASP A 33 7.96 -5.28 -2.87
CA ASP A 33 8.98 -4.42 -3.50
C ASP A 33 8.93 -2.98 -3.00
N TYR A 34 8.03 -2.63 -2.07
CA TYR A 34 8.01 -1.31 -1.43
C TYR A 34 9.33 -1.04 -0.72
N ASP A 35 10.22 -0.31 -1.39
CA ASP A 35 11.46 0.16 -0.81
C ASP A 35 11.22 1.47 -0.04
N CYS A 36 11.54 1.44 1.25
CA CYS A 36 11.47 2.57 2.16
C CYS A 36 12.89 3.09 2.46
N ASP A 37 13.86 2.83 1.58
CA ASP A 37 15.18 3.42 1.67
C ASP A 37 15.10 4.93 1.37
N CYS A 38 14.94 5.68 2.46
CA CYS A 38 15.11 7.14 2.46
C CYS A 38 16.60 7.53 2.36
N ASP A 39 17.48 6.71 1.78
CA ASP A 39 18.93 6.84 1.90
C ASP A 39 19.58 7.65 0.78
N GLN A 40 18.93 8.72 0.31
CA GLN A 40 19.56 9.84 -0.42
C GLN A 40 20.41 9.50 -1.67
N ASP A 41 20.45 8.25 -2.15
CA ASP A 41 21.25 7.85 -3.31
C ASP A 41 20.53 8.06 -4.65
N GLY A 42 19.27 8.47 -4.59
CA GLY A 42 18.59 9.19 -5.65
C GLY A 42 17.85 8.30 -6.63
N PHE A 43 16.76 7.68 -6.17
CA PHE A 43 15.53 7.64 -6.96
C PHE A 43 14.34 7.52 -6.02
N PHE A 44 13.50 8.55 -5.99
CA PHE A 44 12.22 8.57 -5.28
C PHE A 44 11.32 7.52 -5.97
N SER A 45 11.43 6.25 -5.58
CA SER A 45 10.59 5.21 -6.14
C SER A 45 9.18 5.42 -5.60
N THR A 46 8.31 5.99 -6.44
CA THR A 46 6.85 6.05 -6.25
C THR A 46 6.31 4.62 -6.29
N HIS A 47 6.61 3.84 -5.25
CA HIS A 47 5.92 2.56 -5.06
C HIS A 47 4.45 2.88 -4.75
N PRO A 48 3.50 2.26 -5.46
CA PRO A 48 2.09 2.50 -5.23
C PRO A 48 1.73 2.05 -3.81
N VAL A 49 0.92 2.85 -3.14
CA VAL A 49 0.43 2.57 -1.79
C VAL A 49 -1.09 2.73 -1.83
N GLY A 50 -1.79 1.63 -1.58
CA GLY A 50 -3.24 1.62 -1.50
C GLY A 50 -3.72 2.05 -0.13
N HIS A 51 -4.76 2.87 -0.06
CA HIS A 51 -5.38 3.26 1.21
C HIS A 51 -6.88 2.96 1.23
N GLY A 52 -7.41 2.59 2.39
CA GLY A 52 -8.82 2.25 2.50
C GLY A 52 -9.40 2.30 3.91
N ALA A 53 -10.74 2.33 3.97
CA ALA A 53 -11.49 2.17 5.22
C ALA A 53 -11.49 0.71 5.70
N THR A 54 -11.30 -0.23 4.77
CA THR A 54 -11.17 -1.66 5.04
C THR A 54 -9.93 -2.23 4.36
N GLU A 55 -9.51 -3.41 4.81
CA GLU A 55 -8.38 -4.13 4.21
C GLU A 55 -8.58 -4.39 2.71
N GLN A 56 -9.82 -4.72 2.32
CA GLN A 56 -10.17 -5.00 0.93
C GLN A 56 -10.13 -3.74 0.08
N ASP A 57 -10.61 -2.61 0.59
CA ASP A 57 -10.55 -1.33 -0.12
C ASP A 57 -9.09 -0.91 -0.37
N ALA A 58 -8.21 -1.08 0.63
CA ALA A 58 -6.80 -0.75 0.47
C ALA A 58 -6.10 -1.63 -0.58
N ILE A 59 -6.42 -2.93 -0.63
CA ILE A 59 -5.89 -3.83 -1.66
C ILE A 59 -6.41 -3.46 -3.05
N ALA A 60 -7.70 -3.13 -3.17
CA ALA A 60 -8.30 -2.73 -4.44
C ALA A 60 -7.65 -1.44 -4.98
N ASP A 61 -7.50 -0.43 -4.13
CA ASP A 61 -6.83 0.84 -4.47
C ASP A 61 -5.38 0.61 -4.92
N LEU A 62 -4.64 -0.29 -4.25
CA LEU A 62 -3.27 -0.65 -4.66
C LEU A 62 -3.25 -1.35 -6.02
N LEU A 63 -4.16 -2.31 -6.26
CA LEU A 63 -4.23 -3.04 -7.53
C LEU A 63 -4.61 -2.11 -8.68
N ASP A 64 -5.55 -1.19 -8.47
CA ASP A 64 -5.95 -0.18 -9.44
C ASP A 64 -4.76 0.72 -9.80
N GLN A 65 -3.97 1.17 -8.81
CA GLN A 65 -2.74 1.94 -9.04
C GLN A 65 -1.68 1.16 -9.84
N ILE A 66 -1.52 -0.14 -9.59
CA ILE A 66 -0.59 -1.00 -10.33
C ILE A 66 -1.06 -1.22 -11.77
N GLU A 67 -2.37 -1.41 -11.97
CA GLU A 67 -2.96 -1.56 -13.31
C GLU A 67 -2.88 -0.26 -14.12
N GLU A 68 -3.12 0.90 -13.50
CA GLU A 68 -2.98 2.21 -14.16
C GLU A 68 -1.52 2.54 -14.51
N ALA A 69 -0.56 2.02 -13.75
CA ALA A 69 0.86 2.21 -13.99
C ALA A 69 1.48 1.27 -15.06
N ALA A 70 0.75 0.24 -15.52
CA ALA A 70 1.20 -0.79 -16.48
C ALA A 70 1.00 -0.39 -17.96
#